data_AF-A0A3D4C110-F1
#
_entry.id   AF-A0A3D4C110-F1
#
_cell.length_a   1.000
_cell.length_b   1.000
_cell.length_c   1.000
_cell.angle_alpha   90.00
_cell.angle_beta   90.00
_cell.angle_gamma   90.00
#
_symmetry.space_group_name_H-M   'P 1'
#
loop_
_entity.id
_entity.type
_entity.pdbx_description
1 polymer ?
#
loop_
_entity_poly.entity_id
_entity_poly.type
_entity_poly.pdbx_seq_one_letter_code
_entity_poly.pdbx_strand_id
1 'polypeptide(L)'
;MDLPRKRKRGTILTFQGLNKLEKAIKIREYSENNSKRFTLDYLSSQTGLDSHTLCKIFNCNVRVDKKSLVKCFKAFNLVLEADDYQSPLPVPLVNPETHSTQFIQPLQPEIQPHGDYNLAPKVSVFYGRTAELVTLKQWIQVNRCQLIMVLGMGGMGKTSLIAKLMSGFTNSEFKYVIWRSLYHAPTVEETLTDLIHIVSHQQAVDLPKFPDQLISKLMQYLHQTRCLLVLDNLESILQWGGGGYYRPGFEGYGQLIRTIGESTHKSCLIIISREPPIAFSVLEKKANSVRLLILRGLLPEDGLKIFQSEGIDKTQAEWQILHNHYGGNPLILKIVITIIHFLFSSKIDLFLAQGITVFGDIYDLLDQQFQRLSDLEKTVIYSLAIHRQPLFMPELVRKIISPVTSQNLLKTLANLKLRSLIECNSDGFTVQNDLKEYVTSQLKS
;
A
#
# COMPACT_ATOMS: atom_id res chain seq x y z
N MET A 1 35.19 40.10 21.53
CA MET A 1 34.28 39.82 20.39
C MET A 1 33.97 38.34 20.42
N ASP A 2 32.78 37.97 20.91
CA ASP A 2 32.37 36.58 21.06
C ASP A 2 32.02 35.96 19.69
N LEU A 3 32.69 34.86 19.36
CA LEU A 3 32.37 33.99 18.23
C LEU A 3 31.00 33.32 18.48
N PRO A 4 30.10 33.25 17.47
CA PRO A 4 28.82 32.59 17.64
C PRO A 4 29.00 31.08 17.86
N ARG A 5 28.57 30.61 19.04
CA ARG A 5 28.47 29.20 19.44
C ARG A 5 27.79 28.38 18.32
N LYS A 6 28.55 27.45 17.71
CA LYS A 6 28.03 26.38 16.84
C LYS A 6 26.88 25.66 17.56
N ARG A 7 25.66 25.80 17.04
CA ARG A 7 24.45 25.16 17.60
C ARG A 7 24.55 23.64 17.47
N LYS A 8 24.23 22.94 18.57
CA LYS A 8 24.24 21.49 18.69
C LYS A 8 23.28 20.85 17.68
N ARG A 9 23.75 19.77 17.05
CA ARG A 9 23.06 18.99 16.00
C ARG A 9 21.75 18.40 16.56
N GLY A 10 20.63 18.62 15.88
CA GLY A 10 19.29 18.18 16.32
C GLY A 10 19.11 16.66 16.45
N THR A 11 17.99 16.25 17.02
CA THR A 11 17.59 14.86 17.31
C THR A 11 16.41 14.43 16.46
N ILE A 12 16.25 13.13 16.21
CA ILE A 12 15.12 12.54 15.48
C ILE A 12 14.50 11.43 16.29
N LEU A 13 13.18 11.22 16.19
CA LEU A 13 12.55 10.09 16.86
C LEU A 13 13.02 8.77 16.24
N THR A 14 13.21 7.77 17.10
CA THR A 14 13.33 6.39 16.64
C THR A 14 11.94 5.85 16.29
N PHE A 15 11.87 4.71 15.60
CA PHE A 15 10.60 4.03 15.33
C PHE A 15 9.82 3.71 16.61
N GLN A 16 10.53 3.39 17.70
CA GLN A 16 9.93 3.16 19.01
C GLN A 16 9.27 4.43 19.56
N GLY A 17 10.01 5.55 19.55
CA GLY A 17 9.48 6.84 20.00
C GLY A 17 8.29 7.32 19.17
N LEU A 18 8.34 7.17 17.84
CA LEU A 18 7.24 7.55 16.96
C LEU A 18 5.99 6.71 17.23
N ASN A 19 6.13 5.37 17.30
CA ASN A 19 4.99 4.49 17.60
C ASN A 19 4.38 4.76 18.97
N LYS A 20 5.22 5.06 19.98
CA LYS A 20 4.77 5.40 21.34
C LYS A 20 3.91 6.66 21.32
N LEU A 21 4.34 7.67 20.56
CA LEU A 21 3.61 8.94 20.38
C LEU A 21 2.30 8.75 19.58
N GLU A 22 2.34 8.05 18.45
CA GLU A 22 1.16 7.80 17.60
C GLU A 22 0.09 6.98 18.32
N LYS A 23 0.48 5.98 19.11
CA LYS A 23 -0.47 5.22 19.94
C LYS A 23 -1.16 6.11 20.97
N ALA A 24 -0.41 6.98 21.65
CA ALA A 24 -0.99 7.89 22.64
C ALA A 24 -1.94 8.92 22.00
N ILE A 25 -1.60 9.43 20.81
CA ILE A 25 -2.48 10.30 20.02
C ILE A 25 -3.77 9.56 19.66
N LYS A 26 -3.67 8.34 19.12
CA LYS A 26 -4.82 7.53 18.70
C LYS A 26 -5.75 7.18 19.87
N ILE A 27 -5.19 6.88 21.05
CA ILE A 27 -5.98 6.65 22.27
C ILE A 27 -6.78 7.90 22.64
N ARG A 28 -6.16 9.08 22.52
CA ARG A 28 -6.81 10.34 22.86
C ARG A 28 -7.85 10.78 21.81
N GLU A 29 -7.60 10.53 20.53
CA GLU A 29 -8.59 10.72 19.45
C GLU A 29 -9.84 9.86 19.68
N TYR A 30 -9.65 8.64 20.17
CA TYR A 30 -10.74 7.74 20.53
C TYR A 30 -11.55 8.26 21.72
N SER A 31 -10.89 8.73 22.79
CA SER A 31 -11.57 9.17 24.01
C SER A 31 -12.15 10.59 23.94
N GLU A 32 -11.53 11.51 23.21
CA GLU A 32 -11.86 12.95 23.25
C GLU A 32 -12.42 13.51 21.94
N ASN A 33 -12.33 12.77 20.81
CA ASN A 33 -12.69 13.31 19.49
C ASN A 33 -13.58 12.39 18.66
N ASN A 34 -14.37 11.52 19.30
CA ASN A 34 -15.27 10.57 18.61
C ASN A 34 -14.55 9.75 17.51
N SER A 35 -13.31 9.31 17.79
CA SER A 35 -12.45 8.59 16.84
C SER A 35 -12.07 9.35 15.56
N LYS A 36 -12.29 10.68 15.51
CA LYS A 36 -11.80 11.53 14.43
C LYS A 36 -10.34 11.91 14.69
N ARG A 37 -9.54 11.97 13.63
CA ARG A 37 -8.14 12.40 13.72
C ARG A 37 -8.03 13.84 14.16
N PHE A 38 -7.02 14.14 14.96
CA PHE A 38 -6.67 15.51 15.29
C PHE A 38 -6.08 16.22 14.08
N THR A 39 -6.51 17.47 13.86
CA THR A 39 -5.91 18.32 12.84
C THR A 39 -4.53 18.81 13.30
N LEU A 40 -3.68 19.19 12.35
CA LEU A 40 -2.38 19.80 12.69
C LEU A 40 -2.54 21.07 13.53
N ASP A 41 -3.60 21.85 13.32
CA ASP A 41 -3.90 23.04 14.11
C ASP A 41 -4.29 22.70 15.56
N TYR A 42 -5.05 21.62 15.75
CA TYR A 42 -5.36 21.12 17.09
C TYR A 42 -4.08 20.65 17.79
N LEU A 43 -3.25 19.85 17.12
CA LEU A 43 -1.98 19.37 17.68
C LEU A 43 -1.01 20.52 17.99
N SER A 44 -0.98 21.56 17.16
CA SER A 44 -0.21 22.79 17.38
C SER A 44 -0.65 23.50 18.66
N SER A 45 -1.96 23.65 18.86
CA SER A 45 -2.54 24.26 20.07
C SER A 45 -2.23 23.48 21.35
N GLN A 46 -2.25 22.14 21.28
CA GLN A 46 -2.03 21.27 22.45
C GLN A 46 -0.55 21.13 22.82
N THR A 47 0.35 21.13 21.84
CA THR A 47 1.79 20.94 22.06
C THR A 47 2.55 22.25 22.25
N GLY A 48 1.98 23.38 21.83
CA GLY A 48 2.64 24.68 21.80
C GLY A 48 3.82 24.71 20.81
N LEU A 49 3.76 23.88 19.76
CA LEU A 49 4.73 23.78 18.68
C LEU A 49 4.07 24.21 17.38
N ASP A 50 4.82 24.86 16.49
CA ASP A 50 4.30 25.22 15.18
C ASP A 50 4.02 23.98 14.32
N SER A 51 3.03 24.08 13.44
CA SER A 51 2.56 22.98 12.58
C SER A 51 3.69 22.40 11.70
N HIS A 52 4.67 23.22 11.32
CA HIS A 52 5.80 22.77 10.50
C HIS A 52 6.82 21.96 11.33
N THR A 53 7.06 22.31 12.59
CA THR A 53 7.85 21.49 13.54
C THR A 53 7.14 20.18 13.87
N LEU A 54 5.81 20.19 14.03
CA LEU A 54 5.03 18.96 14.22
C LEU A 54 5.13 18.03 13.01
N CYS A 55 4.98 18.55 11.80
CA CYS A 55 5.19 17.76 10.58
C CYS A 55 6.58 17.11 10.55
N LYS A 56 7.64 17.81 10.95
CA LYS A 56 9.00 17.23 11.02
C LYS A 56 9.13 16.12 12.06
N ILE A 57 8.44 16.26 13.20
CA ILE A 57 8.42 15.24 14.27
C ILE A 57 7.72 13.98 13.77
N PHE A 58 6.52 14.10 13.20
CA PHE A 58 5.74 12.95 12.74
C PHE A 58 6.34 12.28 11.50
N ASN A 59 6.88 13.06 10.56
CA ASN A 59 7.46 12.52 9.34
C ASN A 59 8.88 11.97 9.53
N CYS A 60 9.52 12.21 10.68
CA CYS A 60 10.89 11.78 10.99
C CYS A 60 11.90 12.04 9.83
N ASN A 61 11.70 13.12 9.08
CA ASN A 61 12.47 13.43 7.87
C ASN A 61 13.53 14.51 8.10
N VAL A 62 13.37 15.32 9.16
CA VAL A 62 14.28 16.40 9.52
C VAL A 62 14.51 16.39 11.03
N ARG A 63 15.77 16.54 11.44
CA ARG A 63 16.14 16.61 12.85
C ARG A 63 15.55 17.86 13.50
N VAL A 64 14.95 17.70 14.67
CA VAL A 64 14.33 18.76 15.47
C VAL A 64 15.10 18.97 16.78
N ASP A 65 14.85 20.08 17.47
CA ASP A 65 15.44 20.28 18.80
C ASP A 65 14.85 19.28 19.81
N LYS A 66 15.70 18.77 20.71
CA LYS A 66 15.26 17.80 21.74
C LYS A 66 14.15 18.38 22.63
N LYS A 67 14.14 19.69 22.89
CA LYS A 67 13.06 20.32 23.68
C LYS A 67 11.72 20.26 22.94
N SER A 68 11.71 20.29 21.60
CA SER A 68 10.48 20.12 20.81
C SER A 68 9.92 18.71 20.96
N LEU A 69 10.77 17.68 20.94
CA LEU A 69 10.32 16.30 21.21
C LEU A 69 9.75 16.14 22.62
N VAL A 70 10.42 16.73 23.63
CA VAL A 70 9.94 16.69 25.02
C VAL A 70 8.58 17.38 25.17
N LYS A 71 8.40 18.56 24.56
CA LYS A 71 7.11 19.27 24.58
C LYS A 71 6.00 18.45 23.92
N CYS A 72 6.30 17.84 22.77
CA CYS A 72 5.35 17.01 22.04
C CYS A 72 4.93 15.79 22.86
N PHE A 73 5.88 15.04 23.43
CA PHE A 73 5.58 13.87 24.27
C PHE A 73 4.78 14.24 25.52
N LYS A 74 5.16 15.34 26.19
CA LYS A 74 4.48 15.80 27.40
C LYS A 74 3.02 16.17 27.14
N ALA A 75 2.69 16.72 25.97
CA ALA A 75 1.30 17.05 25.61
C ALA A 75 0.37 15.83 25.58
N PHE A 76 0.94 14.62 25.42
CA PHE A 76 0.21 13.35 25.42
C PHE A 76 0.50 12.50 26.67
N ASN A 77 0.95 13.13 27.76
CA ASN A 77 1.29 12.46 29.02
C ASN A 77 2.37 11.37 28.88
N LEU A 78 3.27 11.51 27.90
CA LEU A 78 4.40 10.62 27.70
C LEU A 78 5.69 11.23 28.24
N VAL A 79 6.59 10.37 28.73
CA VAL A 79 7.98 10.72 29.04
C VAL A 79 8.86 10.29 27.86
N LEU A 80 9.70 11.20 27.38
CA LEU A 80 10.67 10.93 26.31
C LEU A 80 11.89 10.22 26.89
N GLU A 81 12.06 8.93 26.56
CA GLU A 81 13.15 8.08 27.03
C GLU A 81 14.34 8.07 26.06
N ALA A 82 15.51 7.56 26.50
CA ALA A 82 16.73 7.56 25.70
C ALA A 82 16.61 6.77 24.39
N ASP A 83 15.80 5.71 24.39
CA ASP A 83 15.57 4.87 23.21
C ASP A 83 14.52 5.47 22.24
N ASP A 84 13.79 6.51 22.67
CA ASP A 84 12.74 7.14 21.85
C ASP A 84 13.32 8.11 20.79
N TYR A 85 14.60 8.48 20.88
CA TYR A 85 15.23 9.42 19.95
C TYR A 85 16.72 9.14 19.73
N GLN A 86 17.21 9.43 18.52
CA GLN A 86 18.62 9.30 18.19
C GLN A 86 19.31 10.68 18.15
N SER A 87 20.43 10.81 18.88
CA SER A 87 21.38 11.93 18.76
C SER A 87 22.60 11.49 17.96
N PRO A 88 23.29 12.38 17.21
CA PRO A 88 24.52 11.98 16.54
C PRO A 88 25.61 11.61 17.56
N LEU A 89 26.17 10.40 17.43
CA LEU A 89 27.33 9.94 18.21
C LEU A 89 28.55 10.86 17.94
N PRO A 90 29.45 11.08 18.92
CA PRO A 90 30.69 11.80 18.69
C PRO A 90 31.60 10.97 17.77
N VAL A 91 32.16 11.61 16.75
CA VAL A 91 33.21 11.01 15.91
C VAL A 91 34.47 10.88 16.77
N PRO A 92 35.10 9.70 16.90
CA PRO A 92 36.42 9.60 17.50
C PRO A 92 37.44 10.25 16.56
N LEU A 93 38.29 11.12 17.10
CA LEU A 93 39.46 11.64 16.39
C LEU A 93 40.41 10.47 16.11
N VAL A 94 40.65 10.19 14.83
CA VAL A 94 41.66 9.24 14.37
C VAL A 94 43.04 9.91 14.48
N ASN A 95 43.96 9.30 15.25
CA ASN A 95 45.39 9.61 15.18
C ASN A 95 46.03 8.78 14.03
N PRO A 96 47.03 9.33 13.32
CA PRO A 96 47.68 8.63 12.22
C PRO A 96 48.76 7.67 12.71
N GLU A 97 49.22 6.83 11.77
CA GLU A 97 50.39 5.94 11.78
C GLU A 97 50.13 4.46 12.09
N THR A 98 50.11 3.61 11.05
CA THR A 98 51.30 2.91 10.54
C THR A 98 50.95 2.01 9.35
N HIS A 99 51.90 1.89 8.43
CA HIS A 99 51.79 1.23 7.14
C HIS A 99 51.54 -0.28 7.22
N SER A 100 50.71 -0.80 6.31
CA SER A 100 50.88 -2.14 5.72
C SER A 100 50.12 -2.19 4.39
N THR A 101 50.88 -2.33 3.31
CA THR A 101 50.46 -2.45 1.92
C THR A 101 49.66 -3.72 1.68
N GLN A 102 48.39 -3.59 1.30
CA GLN A 102 47.67 -4.63 0.56
C GLN A 102 47.01 -4.00 -0.66
N PHE A 103 47.25 -4.62 -1.81
CA PHE A 103 46.74 -4.22 -3.12
C PHE A 103 45.21 -4.15 -3.10
N ILE A 104 44.66 -2.94 -3.25
CA ILE A 104 43.23 -2.73 -3.45
C ILE A 104 42.98 -2.66 -4.96
N GLN A 105 42.30 -3.67 -5.50
CA GLN A 105 41.64 -3.57 -6.80
C GLN A 105 40.60 -2.43 -6.75
N PRO A 106 40.44 -1.63 -7.81
CA PRO A 106 39.53 -0.48 -7.76
C PRO A 106 38.09 -0.96 -7.54
N LEU A 107 37.52 -0.62 -6.39
CA LEU A 107 36.09 -0.70 -6.13
C LEU A 107 35.38 0.14 -7.19
N GLN A 108 34.67 -0.53 -8.11
CA GLN A 108 33.69 0.14 -8.94
C GLN A 108 32.63 0.77 -8.01
N PRO A 109 32.26 2.04 -8.18
CA PRO A 109 31.24 2.66 -7.34
C PRO A 109 29.92 1.93 -7.57
N GLU A 110 29.35 1.36 -6.51
CA GLU A 110 27.96 0.91 -6.51
C GLU A 110 27.07 2.10 -6.86
N ILE A 111 26.47 2.09 -8.06
CA ILE A 111 25.50 3.08 -8.49
C ILE A 111 24.21 2.80 -7.72
N GLN A 112 24.08 3.37 -6.52
CA GLN A 112 22.80 3.38 -5.82
C GLN A 112 21.85 4.37 -6.54
N PRO A 113 20.63 3.95 -6.93
CA PRO A 113 19.68 4.84 -7.55
C PRO A 113 19.33 5.97 -6.58
N HIS A 114 19.26 7.18 -7.13
CA HIS A 114 18.84 8.34 -6.36
C HIS A 114 17.31 8.29 -6.15
N GLY A 115 16.82 8.77 -5.00
CA GLY A 115 15.38 8.84 -4.71
C GLY A 115 14.98 8.20 -3.39
N ASP A 116 13.68 8.24 -3.10
CA ASP A 116 13.10 7.89 -1.81
C ASP A 116 12.58 6.45 -1.76
N TYR A 117 13.35 5.48 -2.25
CA TYR A 117 12.95 4.07 -2.13
C TYR A 117 12.82 3.61 -0.67
N ASN A 118 13.44 4.32 0.28
CA ASN A 118 13.31 4.08 1.72
C ASN A 118 11.90 4.32 2.28
N LEU A 119 11.02 5.02 1.53
CA LEU A 119 9.62 5.18 1.90
C LEU A 119 8.78 3.94 1.56
N ALA A 120 9.30 3.02 0.73
CA ALA A 120 8.66 1.73 0.54
C ALA A 120 8.70 0.94 1.85
N PRO A 121 7.63 0.21 2.22
CA PRO A 121 7.61 -0.56 3.45
C PRO A 121 8.67 -1.66 3.42
N LYS A 122 9.38 -1.83 4.56
CA LYS A 122 10.38 -2.90 4.71
C LYS A 122 9.68 -4.25 4.76
N VAL A 123 10.03 -5.12 3.81
CA VAL A 123 9.52 -6.49 3.76
C VAL A 123 10.57 -7.43 4.37
N SER A 124 10.45 -7.71 5.65
CA SER A 124 11.35 -8.62 6.38
C SER A 124 11.07 -10.09 6.04
N VAL A 125 9.79 -10.46 5.93
CA VAL A 125 9.34 -11.82 5.65
C VAL A 125 8.45 -11.80 4.39
N PHE A 126 8.81 -12.61 3.41
CA PHE A 126 8.12 -12.69 2.12
C PHE A 126 8.07 -14.13 1.64
N TYR A 127 6.86 -14.62 1.32
CA TYR A 127 6.64 -16.01 0.90
C TYR A 127 6.06 -16.05 -0.51
N GLY A 128 6.58 -16.98 -1.32
CA GLY A 128 6.06 -17.23 -2.66
C GLY A 128 6.24 -16.07 -3.64
N ARG A 129 5.27 -15.94 -4.54
CA ARG A 129 5.15 -14.86 -5.54
C ARG A 129 6.27 -14.78 -6.58
N THR A 130 7.00 -15.88 -6.78
CA THR A 130 8.11 -15.93 -7.74
C THR A 130 7.63 -15.69 -9.16
N ALA A 131 6.49 -16.27 -9.56
CA ALA A 131 5.92 -16.08 -10.89
C ALA A 131 5.52 -14.62 -11.14
N GLU A 132 4.87 -13.98 -10.18
CA GLU A 132 4.48 -12.57 -10.27
C GLU A 132 5.69 -11.64 -10.32
N LEU A 133 6.73 -11.90 -9.50
CA LEU A 133 7.98 -11.14 -9.53
C LEU A 133 8.70 -11.29 -10.88
N VAL A 134 8.77 -12.50 -11.42
CA VAL A 134 9.37 -12.76 -12.75
C VAL A 134 8.61 -12.01 -13.83
N THR A 135 7.27 -12.09 -13.81
CA THR A 135 6.39 -11.39 -14.76
C THR A 135 6.60 -9.88 -14.72
N LEU A 136 6.59 -9.29 -13.52
CA LEU A 136 6.80 -7.85 -13.33
C LEU A 136 8.20 -7.42 -13.80
N LYS A 137 9.25 -8.18 -13.47
CA LYS A 137 10.60 -7.91 -13.97
C LYS A 137 10.68 -7.95 -15.48
N GLN A 138 10.07 -8.94 -16.12
CA GLN A 138 10.01 -9.05 -17.57
C GLN A 138 9.31 -7.84 -18.19
N TRP A 139 8.14 -7.44 -17.65
CA TRP A 139 7.40 -6.27 -18.14
C TRP A 139 8.22 -4.98 -18.03
N ILE A 140 8.94 -4.80 -16.92
CA ILE A 140 9.70 -3.57 -16.63
C ILE A 140 11.00 -3.50 -17.44
N GLN A 141 11.79 -4.58 -17.45
CA GLN A 141 13.16 -4.59 -17.99
C GLN A 141 13.18 -4.95 -19.49
N VAL A 142 12.38 -5.93 -19.90
CA VAL A 142 12.41 -6.48 -21.26
C VAL A 142 11.34 -5.83 -22.12
N ASN A 143 10.08 -5.88 -21.71
CA ASN A 143 8.99 -5.29 -22.50
C ASN A 143 8.93 -3.76 -22.43
N ARG A 144 9.68 -3.16 -21.49
CA ARG A 144 9.76 -1.71 -21.30
C ARG A 144 8.37 -1.08 -21.14
N CYS A 145 7.50 -1.74 -20.38
CA CYS A 145 6.16 -1.23 -20.09
C CYS A 145 6.24 0.13 -19.37
N GLN A 146 5.40 1.06 -19.83
CA GLN A 146 5.34 2.44 -19.34
C GLN A 146 4.43 2.56 -18.12
N LEU A 147 3.38 1.75 -18.08
CA LEU A 147 2.39 1.75 -17.03
C LEU A 147 2.00 0.31 -16.66
N ILE A 148 2.10 -0.01 -15.38
CA ILE A 148 1.71 -1.30 -14.83
C ILE A 148 0.72 -1.05 -13.69
N MET A 149 -0.46 -1.65 -13.75
CA MET A 149 -1.40 -1.68 -12.64
C MET A 149 -1.30 -3.02 -11.91
N VAL A 150 -1.22 -2.99 -10.59
CA VAL A 150 -1.35 -4.16 -9.73
C VAL A 150 -2.62 -4.05 -8.91
N LEU A 151 -3.60 -4.90 -9.26
CA LEU A 151 -4.88 -5.00 -8.58
C LEU A 151 -4.93 -6.22 -7.67
N GLY A 152 -5.93 -6.24 -6.79
CA GLY A 152 -6.18 -7.35 -5.88
C GLY A 152 -6.89 -6.87 -4.63
N MET A 153 -7.53 -7.81 -3.94
CA MET A 153 -8.25 -7.52 -2.70
C MET A 153 -7.34 -6.96 -1.60
N GLY A 154 -7.94 -6.32 -0.59
CA GLY A 154 -7.23 -5.91 0.62
C GLY A 154 -6.49 -7.10 1.26
N GLY A 155 -5.28 -6.87 1.78
CA GLY A 155 -4.50 -7.91 2.45
C GLY A 155 -3.72 -8.88 1.54
N MET A 156 -3.95 -8.88 0.21
CA MET A 156 -3.31 -9.81 -0.74
C MET A 156 -1.78 -9.70 -0.87
N GLY A 157 -1.17 -8.64 -0.30
CA GLY A 157 0.28 -8.43 -0.34
C GLY A 157 0.79 -7.65 -1.55
N LYS A 158 -0.06 -6.86 -2.23
CA LYS A 158 0.33 -6.03 -3.39
C LYS A 158 1.48 -5.07 -3.07
N THR A 159 1.33 -4.30 -1.99
CA THR A 159 2.34 -3.37 -1.48
C THR A 159 3.66 -4.11 -1.18
N SER A 160 3.60 -5.25 -0.49
CA SER A 160 4.78 -6.07 -0.20
C SER A 160 5.44 -6.64 -1.45
N LEU A 161 4.67 -7.04 -2.45
CA LEU A 161 5.17 -7.54 -3.74
C LEU A 161 5.97 -6.46 -4.46
N ILE A 162 5.43 -5.24 -4.58
CA ILE A 162 6.12 -4.15 -5.27
C ILE A 162 7.31 -3.63 -4.47
N ALA A 163 7.21 -3.55 -3.14
CA ALA A 163 8.35 -3.20 -2.30
C ALA A 163 9.50 -4.22 -2.45
N LYS A 164 9.18 -5.53 -2.47
CA LYS A 164 10.17 -6.59 -2.72
C LYS A 164 10.76 -6.48 -4.13
N LEU A 165 9.93 -6.23 -5.13
CA LEU A 165 10.37 -6.02 -6.51
C LEU A 165 11.38 -4.88 -6.62
N MET A 166 11.07 -3.73 -6.00
CA MET A 166 11.94 -2.54 -6.03
C MET A 166 13.29 -2.76 -5.35
N SER A 167 13.34 -3.59 -4.30
CA SER A 167 14.63 -3.97 -3.69
C SER A 167 15.56 -4.68 -4.67
N GLY A 168 15.02 -5.31 -5.72
CA GLY A 168 15.80 -5.91 -6.82
C GLY A 168 16.26 -4.91 -7.88
N PHE A 169 15.81 -3.66 -7.83
CA PHE A 169 16.16 -2.59 -8.78
C PHE A 169 17.12 -1.56 -8.20
N THR A 170 17.62 -1.75 -6.98
CA THR A 170 18.59 -0.87 -6.33
C THR A 170 19.98 -0.87 -6.98
N ASN A 171 20.28 -1.76 -7.93
CA ASN A 171 21.50 -1.76 -8.73
C ASN A 171 21.17 -1.83 -10.23
N SER A 172 20.06 -1.22 -10.64
CA SER A 172 19.52 -1.35 -11.99
C SER A 172 19.76 -0.13 -12.87
N GLU A 173 19.31 -0.22 -14.13
CA GLU A 173 19.33 0.87 -15.12
C GLU A 173 18.45 2.08 -14.77
N PHE A 174 17.70 2.05 -13.66
CA PHE A 174 16.90 3.18 -13.22
C PHE A 174 17.77 4.20 -12.49
N LYS A 175 17.85 5.42 -13.01
CA LYS A 175 18.53 6.53 -12.30
C LYS A 175 17.76 6.93 -11.04
N TYR A 176 16.43 6.85 -11.10
CA TYR A 176 15.55 7.12 -9.97
C TYR A 176 14.56 6.00 -9.70
N VAL A 177 14.39 5.68 -8.42
CA VAL A 177 13.39 4.72 -7.93
C VAL A 177 12.61 5.41 -6.80
N ILE A 178 11.33 5.69 -7.03
CA ILE A 178 10.53 6.57 -6.17
C ILE A 178 9.22 5.88 -5.76
N TRP A 179 8.95 5.85 -4.46
CA TRP A 179 7.70 5.37 -3.89
C TRP A 179 6.86 6.53 -3.34
N ARG A 180 5.57 6.59 -3.68
CA ARG A 180 4.61 7.50 -3.07
C ARG A 180 3.32 6.78 -2.68
N SER A 181 2.88 7.02 -1.45
CA SER A 181 1.58 6.54 -0.98
C SER A 181 0.53 7.62 -1.16
N LEU A 182 -0.60 7.23 -1.74
CA LEU A 182 -1.79 8.06 -1.89
C LEU A 182 -2.78 7.85 -0.73
N TYR A 183 -2.37 7.14 0.32
CA TYR A 183 -3.22 6.77 1.45
C TYR A 183 -3.88 7.99 2.11
N HIS A 184 -3.15 9.10 2.24
CA HIS A 184 -3.65 10.37 2.80
C HIS A 184 -4.33 11.28 1.77
N ALA A 185 -4.56 10.78 0.54
CA ALA A 185 -5.15 11.51 -0.57
C ALA A 185 -4.46 12.87 -0.84
N PRO A 186 -3.13 12.89 -1.11
CA PRO A 186 -2.44 14.10 -1.55
C PRO A 186 -3.00 14.56 -2.91
N THR A 187 -3.01 15.86 -3.17
CA THR A 187 -3.46 16.36 -4.47
C THR A 187 -2.49 15.93 -5.58
N VAL A 188 -2.93 16.00 -6.84
CA VAL A 188 -2.05 15.63 -7.96
C VAL A 188 -0.85 16.59 -8.04
N GLU A 189 -1.06 17.87 -7.74
CA GLU A 189 -0.04 18.91 -7.78
C GLU A 189 1.03 18.67 -6.72
N GLU A 190 0.64 18.30 -5.49
CA GLU A 190 1.55 17.93 -4.41
C GLU A 190 2.45 16.75 -4.84
N THR A 191 1.82 15.68 -5.34
CA THR A 191 2.54 14.50 -5.80
C THR A 191 3.46 14.82 -6.98
N LEU A 192 2.99 15.55 -7.99
CA LEU A 192 3.79 15.90 -9.16
C LEU A 192 4.98 16.81 -8.80
N THR A 193 4.74 17.82 -7.97
CA THR A 193 5.77 18.75 -7.50
C THR A 193 6.90 18.00 -6.82
N ASP A 194 6.55 17.10 -5.91
CA ASP A 194 7.51 16.29 -5.16
C ASP A 194 8.27 15.32 -6.08
N LEU A 195 7.58 14.62 -7.00
CA LEU A 195 8.22 13.79 -8.01
C LEU A 195 9.22 14.58 -8.87
N ILE A 196 8.82 15.77 -9.34
CA ILE A 196 9.67 16.64 -10.16
C ILE A 196 10.90 17.11 -9.38
N HIS A 197 10.74 17.51 -8.11
CA HIS A 197 11.88 17.91 -7.28
C HIS A 197 12.90 16.78 -7.13
N ILE A 198 12.46 15.52 -6.97
CA ILE A 198 13.40 14.39 -6.88
C ILE A 198 14.12 14.16 -8.21
N VAL A 199 13.37 14.01 -9.31
CA VAL A 199 13.97 13.65 -10.61
C VAL A 199 14.82 14.77 -11.20
N SER A 200 14.64 16.01 -10.74
CA SER A 200 15.46 17.17 -11.08
C SER A 200 16.63 17.41 -10.12
N HIS A 201 16.88 16.54 -9.15
CA HIS A 201 17.90 16.76 -8.10
C HIS A 201 17.71 18.10 -7.35
N GLN A 202 16.46 18.49 -7.08
CA GLN A 202 16.06 19.75 -6.45
C GLN A 202 16.45 21.02 -7.24
N GLN A 203 16.83 20.89 -8.52
CA GLN A 203 17.21 22.01 -9.36
C GLN A 203 16.01 22.71 -10.03
N ALA A 204 14.82 22.08 -10.03
CA ALA A 204 13.63 22.72 -10.53
C ALA A 204 13.18 23.86 -9.58
N VAL A 205 13.36 25.09 -10.04
CA VAL A 205 12.90 26.32 -9.38
C VAL A 205 11.69 26.86 -10.17
N ASP A 206 10.72 27.44 -9.45
CA ASP A 206 9.50 28.04 -10.02
C ASP A 206 8.65 27.04 -10.83
N LEU A 207 8.13 26.03 -10.12
CA LEU A 207 7.29 25.02 -10.75
C LEU A 207 5.91 25.59 -11.12
N PRO A 208 5.35 25.17 -12.27
CA PRO A 208 3.99 25.53 -12.65
C PRO A 208 2.96 25.18 -11.58
N LYS A 209 1.88 25.95 -11.47
CA LYS A 209 0.81 25.70 -10.50
C LYS A 209 -0.29 24.77 -11.02
N PHE A 210 -0.37 24.58 -12.33
CA PHE A 210 -1.46 23.83 -12.96
C PHE A 210 -1.05 22.38 -13.27
N PRO A 211 -1.94 21.40 -13.05
CA PRO A 211 -1.67 19.98 -13.30
C PRO A 211 -1.09 19.68 -14.68
N ASP A 212 -1.70 20.18 -15.75
CA ASP A 212 -1.28 19.86 -17.12
C ASP A 212 0.18 20.30 -17.41
N GLN A 213 0.59 21.43 -16.83
CA GLN A 213 1.95 21.96 -16.98
C GLN A 213 2.95 21.16 -16.12
N LEU A 214 2.55 20.75 -14.91
CA LEU A 214 3.35 19.86 -14.06
C LEU A 214 3.51 18.47 -14.69
N ILE A 215 2.45 17.89 -15.24
CA ILE A 215 2.49 16.61 -15.95
C ILE A 215 3.45 16.73 -17.14
N SER A 216 3.30 17.77 -17.97
CA SER A 216 4.20 18.01 -19.11
C SER A 216 5.66 18.12 -18.66
N LYS A 217 5.92 18.81 -17.55
CA LYS A 217 7.27 18.95 -16.99
C LYS A 217 7.82 17.62 -16.49
N LEU A 218 7.03 16.83 -15.76
CA LEU A 218 7.42 15.49 -15.33
C LEU A 218 7.75 14.61 -16.54
N MET A 219 6.90 14.64 -17.58
CA MET A 219 7.13 13.87 -18.80
C MET A 219 8.47 14.22 -19.45
N GLN A 220 8.88 15.49 -19.52
CA GLN A 220 10.21 15.86 -20.03
C GLN A 220 11.34 15.09 -19.33
N TYR A 221 11.28 15.00 -17.99
CA TYR A 221 12.25 14.23 -17.22
C TYR A 221 12.14 12.72 -17.48
N LEU A 222 10.93 12.16 -17.55
CA LEU A 222 10.71 10.73 -17.80
C LEU A 222 11.15 10.26 -19.20
N HIS A 223 11.22 11.16 -20.18
CA HIS A 223 11.78 10.90 -21.50
C HIS A 223 13.32 10.88 -21.47
N GLN A 224 13.93 11.83 -20.76
CA GLN A 224 15.38 12.00 -20.70
C GLN A 224 16.03 10.96 -19.79
N THR A 225 15.39 10.67 -18.66
CA THR A 225 15.91 9.83 -17.59
C THR A 225 14.99 8.64 -17.36
N ARG A 226 15.58 7.46 -17.21
CA ARG A 226 14.83 6.24 -16.88
C ARG A 226 14.54 6.22 -15.37
N CYS A 227 13.27 6.34 -15.02
CA CYS A 227 12.76 6.33 -13.65
C CYS A 227 11.80 5.16 -13.44
N LEU A 228 11.78 4.60 -12.23
CA LEU A 228 10.74 3.70 -11.74
C LEU A 228 9.94 4.44 -10.67
N LEU A 229 8.66 4.67 -10.95
CA LEU A 229 7.74 5.37 -10.05
C LEU A 229 6.71 4.39 -9.52
N VAL A 230 6.35 4.50 -8.24
CA VAL A 230 5.27 3.71 -7.62
C VAL A 230 4.27 4.63 -6.94
N LEU A 231 2.99 4.46 -7.28
CA LEU A 231 1.86 5.05 -6.57
C LEU A 231 1.08 3.96 -5.85
N ASP A 232 1.14 3.94 -4.52
CA ASP A 232 0.39 2.99 -3.68
C ASP A 232 -0.92 3.57 -3.18
N ASN A 233 -1.92 2.71 -2.93
CA ASN A 233 -3.25 3.06 -2.41
C ASN A 233 -4.06 4.02 -3.28
N LEU A 234 -4.08 3.83 -4.60
CA LEU A 234 -4.86 4.69 -5.49
C LEU A 234 -6.36 4.72 -5.12
N GLU A 235 -6.92 3.65 -4.54
CA GLU A 235 -8.31 3.62 -4.10
C GLU A 235 -8.71 4.75 -3.13
N SER A 236 -7.74 5.34 -2.40
CA SER A 236 -7.98 6.45 -1.47
C SER A 236 -8.46 7.74 -2.14
N ILE A 237 -8.13 7.93 -3.42
CA ILE A 237 -8.53 9.09 -4.22
C ILE A 237 -9.71 8.80 -5.17
N LEU A 238 -10.22 7.58 -5.17
CA LEU A 238 -11.37 7.15 -5.98
C LEU A 238 -12.69 7.25 -5.20
N GLN A 239 -13.74 7.62 -5.91
CA GLN A 239 -15.10 7.69 -5.39
C GLN A 239 -15.65 6.30 -5.09
N TRP A 240 -16.51 6.20 -4.09
CA TRP A 240 -17.24 4.98 -3.76
C TRP A 240 -18.41 4.79 -4.75
N GLY A 241 -18.92 3.56 -4.84
CA GLY A 241 -20.10 3.26 -5.64
C GLY A 241 -19.81 2.78 -7.07
N GLY A 242 -18.61 2.28 -7.33
CA GLY A 242 -18.29 1.65 -8.62
C GLY A 242 -17.65 2.56 -9.68
N GLY A 243 -17.20 1.95 -10.76
CA GLY A 243 -16.81 2.66 -12.00
C GLY A 243 -15.43 3.32 -12.02
N GLY A 244 -14.71 3.38 -10.89
CA GLY A 244 -13.34 3.89 -10.84
C GLY A 244 -13.22 5.39 -11.09
N TYR A 245 -14.27 6.16 -10.81
CA TYR A 245 -14.25 7.62 -10.90
C TYR A 245 -13.42 8.22 -9.78
N TYR A 246 -12.81 9.38 -10.03
CA TYR A 246 -12.06 10.11 -9.02
C TYR A 246 -13.00 10.87 -8.10
N ARG A 247 -12.58 11.08 -6.86
CA ARG A 247 -13.21 12.05 -5.99
C ARG A 247 -13.04 13.47 -6.57
N PRO A 248 -13.98 14.40 -6.30
CA PRO A 248 -13.80 15.81 -6.68
C PRO A 248 -12.46 16.38 -6.20
N GLY A 249 -11.69 16.97 -7.11
CA GLY A 249 -10.37 17.53 -6.86
C GLY A 249 -9.20 16.56 -7.10
N PHE A 250 -9.47 15.31 -7.49
CA PHE A 250 -8.44 14.29 -7.75
C PHE A 250 -8.38 13.85 -9.23
N GLU A 251 -9.15 14.50 -10.11
CA GLU A 251 -9.27 14.15 -11.53
C GLU A 251 -7.94 14.26 -12.29
N GLY A 252 -7.03 15.12 -11.83
CA GLY A 252 -5.71 15.28 -12.44
C GLY A 252 -4.84 14.01 -12.35
N TYR A 253 -5.09 13.11 -11.40
CA TYR A 253 -4.46 11.77 -11.43
C TYR A 253 -4.88 10.98 -12.67
N GLY A 254 -6.12 11.17 -13.14
CA GLY A 254 -6.59 10.60 -14.40
C GLY A 254 -5.84 11.12 -15.62
N GLN A 255 -5.54 12.43 -15.64
CA GLN A 255 -4.71 13.04 -16.69
C GLN A 255 -3.27 12.50 -16.64
N LEU A 256 -2.67 12.40 -15.45
CA LEU A 256 -1.33 11.83 -15.28
C LEU A 256 -1.25 10.39 -15.80
N ILE A 257 -2.20 9.54 -15.40
CA ILE A 257 -2.24 8.13 -15.80
C ILE A 257 -2.40 7.99 -17.32
N ARG A 258 -3.30 8.78 -17.93
CA ARG A 258 -3.48 8.81 -19.39
C ARG A 258 -2.19 9.24 -20.09
N THR A 259 -1.62 10.36 -19.66
CA THR A 259 -0.42 10.92 -20.30
C THR A 259 0.74 9.95 -20.27
N ILE A 260 1.00 9.30 -19.12
CA ILE A 260 2.05 8.28 -18.99
C ILE A 260 1.74 7.05 -19.86
N GLY A 261 0.50 6.57 -19.86
CA GLY A 261 0.13 5.37 -20.61
C GLY A 261 0.09 5.54 -22.13
N GLU A 262 -0.10 6.77 -22.62
CA GLU A 262 -0.18 7.08 -24.06
C GLU A 262 1.15 7.57 -24.64
N SER A 263 2.05 8.08 -23.81
CA SER A 263 3.32 8.69 -24.26
C SER A 263 4.45 7.68 -24.35
N THR A 264 5.31 7.82 -25.36
CA THR A 264 6.52 7.00 -25.46
C THR A 264 7.66 7.54 -24.61
N HIS A 265 7.98 6.88 -23.50
CA HIS A 265 9.09 7.27 -22.62
C HIS A 265 9.92 6.09 -22.11
N LYS A 266 11.08 6.39 -21.49
CA LYS A 266 12.02 5.38 -20.97
C LYS A 266 11.68 4.92 -19.55
N SER A 267 10.78 5.61 -18.86
CA SER A 267 10.41 5.34 -17.47
C SER A 267 9.27 4.31 -17.35
N CYS A 268 8.98 3.87 -16.12
CA CYS A 268 7.87 2.99 -15.79
C CYS A 268 7.14 3.50 -14.55
N LEU A 269 5.81 3.59 -14.61
CA LEU A 269 4.93 3.84 -13.48
C LEU A 269 4.22 2.55 -13.08
N ILE A 270 4.34 2.15 -11.81
CA ILE A 270 3.55 1.10 -11.18
C ILE A 270 2.47 1.74 -10.31
N ILE A 271 1.23 1.31 -10.47
CA ILE A 271 0.11 1.74 -9.63
C ILE A 271 -0.41 0.53 -8.87
N ILE A 272 -0.59 0.69 -7.56
CA ILE A 272 -1.16 -0.33 -6.69
C ILE A 272 -2.53 0.15 -6.25
N SER A 273 -3.55 -0.69 -6.46
CA SER A 273 -4.92 -0.35 -6.10
C SER A 273 -5.75 -1.59 -5.78
N ARG A 274 -6.89 -1.40 -5.10
CA ARG A 274 -7.92 -2.44 -4.96
C ARG A 274 -8.90 -2.47 -6.14
N GLU A 275 -9.01 -1.35 -6.86
CA GLU A 275 -9.88 -1.20 -8.01
C GLU A 275 -9.23 -0.34 -9.10
N PRO A 276 -9.54 -0.58 -10.39
CA PRO A 276 -8.95 0.21 -11.47
C PRO A 276 -9.61 1.60 -11.54
N PRO A 277 -8.84 2.67 -11.74
CA PRO A 277 -9.42 3.95 -12.12
C PRO A 277 -9.93 3.90 -13.55
N ILE A 278 -10.96 4.70 -13.86
CA ILE A 278 -11.54 4.76 -15.20
C ILE A 278 -10.52 5.13 -16.28
N ALA A 279 -9.51 5.93 -15.94
CA ALA A 279 -8.42 6.29 -16.82
C ALA A 279 -7.63 5.07 -17.30
N PHE A 280 -7.37 4.10 -16.42
CA PHE A 280 -6.61 2.89 -16.76
C PHE A 280 -7.43 1.96 -17.66
N SER A 281 -8.72 1.78 -17.37
CA SER A 281 -9.62 0.90 -18.14
C SER A 281 -9.75 1.26 -19.62
N VAL A 282 -9.49 2.52 -19.98
CA VAL A 282 -9.47 2.99 -21.38
C VAL A 282 -8.14 2.64 -22.06
N LEU A 283 -7.02 2.67 -21.33
CA LEU A 283 -5.67 2.47 -21.83
C LEU A 283 -5.33 1.00 -22.06
N GLU A 284 -5.72 0.13 -21.13
CA GLU A 284 -5.39 -1.30 -21.16
C GLU A 284 -5.79 -1.95 -22.49
N LYS A 285 -6.89 -1.48 -23.09
CA LYS A 285 -7.43 -2.01 -24.36
C LYS A 285 -6.68 -1.54 -25.60
N LYS A 286 -5.78 -0.57 -25.48
CA LYS A 286 -5.20 0.17 -26.62
C LYS A 286 -3.69 0.07 -26.73
N ALA A 287 -2.97 -0.19 -25.63
CA ALA A 287 -1.52 0.01 -25.58
C ALA A 287 -0.76 -1.24 -25.14
N ASN A 288 0.21 -1.67 -25.95
CA ASN A 288 1.11 -2.78 -25.63
C ASN A 288 2.06 -2.47 -24.46
N SER A 289 2.30 -1.18 -24.16
CA SER A 289 3.14 -0.71 -23.04
C SER A 289 2.39 -0.61 -21.71
N VAL A 290 1.09 -0.92 -21.69
CA VAL A 290 0.24 -0.91 -20.50
C VAL A 290 -0.08 -2.36 -20.11
N ARG A 291 0.12 -2.69 -18.83
CA ARG A 291 -0.12 -4.06 -18.32
C ARG A 291 -0.91 -4.05 -17.01
N LEU A 292 -1.73 -5.07 -16.83
CA LEU A 292 -2.48 -5.33 -15.61
C LEU A 292 -2.04 -6.65 -15.01
N LEU A 293 -1.69 -6.63 -13.72
CA LEU A 293 -1.51 -7.81 -12.89
C LEU A 293 -2.62 -7.86 -11.84
N ILE A 294 -3.41 -8.93 -11.84
CA ILE A 294 -4.38 -9.21 -10.77
C ILE A 294 -3.72 -10.17 -9.78
N LEU A 295 -3.40 -9.67 -8.58
CA LEU A 295 -2.78 -10.44 -7.52
C LEU A 295 -3.82 -11.25 -6.75
N ARG A 296 -3.78 -12.57 -6.93
CA ARG A 296 -4.65 -13.54 -6.23
C ARG A 296 -4.06 -13.93 -4.88
N GLY A 297 -4.75 -14.77 -4.11
CA GLY A 297 -4.20 -15.35 -2.89
C GLY A 297 -2.94 -16.19 -3.11
N LEU A 298 -2.24 -16.49 -2.03
CA LEU A 298 -1.08 -17.38 -2.06
C LEU A 298 -1.50 -18.82 -2.40
N LEU A 299 -0.60 -19.52 -3.08
CA LEU A 299 -0.73 -20.96 -3.27
C LEU A 299 -0.68 -21.68 -1.91
N PRO A 300 -1.32 -22.86 -1.78
CA PRO A 300 -1.37 -23.59 -0.52
C PRO A 300 0.01 -23.82 0.11
N GLU A 301 1.03 -24.14 -0.68
CA GLU A 301 2.40 -24.37 -0.24
C GLU A 301 3.09 -23.11 0.31
N ASP A 302 2.76 -21.93 -0.21
CA ASP A 302 3.32 -20.67 0.25
C ASP A 302 2.57 -20.10 1.45
N GLY A 303 1.24 -20.26 1.48
CA GLY A 303 0.43 -19.94 2.66
C GLY A 303 0.82 -20.80 3.87
N LEU A 304 1.24 -22.05 3.64
CA LEU A 304 1.70 -22.97 4.68
C LEU A 304 2.87 -22.39 5.48
N LYS A 305 3.79 -21.69 4.81
CA LYS A 305 5.00 -21.10 5.41
C LYS A 305 4.67 -20.01 6.43
N ILE A 306 3.54 -19.30 6.26
CA ILE A 306 3.07 -18.29 7.24
C ILE A 306 2.74 -18.96 8.58
N PHE A 307 2.09 -20.13 8.56
CA PHE A 307 1.79 -20.89 9.78
C PHE A 307 3.06 -21.48 10.41
N GLN A 308 3.99 -21.98 9.59
CA GLN A 308 5.24 -22.58 10.09
C GLN A 308 6.09 -21.56 10.85
N SER A 309 6.11 -20.29 10.42
CA SER A 309 6.84 -19.24 11.15
C SER A 309 6.26 -18.93 12.53
N GLU A 310 5.01 -19.31 12.79
CA GLU A 310 4.29 -19.03 14.04
C GLU A 310 4.19 -20.27 14.95
N GLY A 311 4.82 -21.40 14.56
CA GLY A 311 4.93 -22.58 15.41
C GLY A 311 3.62 -23.33 15.69
N ILE A 312 2.64 -23.23 14.79
CA ILE A 312 1.36 -23.94 14.93
C ILE A 312 1.41 -25.29 14.21
N ASP A 313 1.25 -26.36 14.99
CA ASP A 313 1.04 -27.72 14.48
C ASP A 313 -0.33 -27.85 13.82
N LYS A 314 -0.39 -28.54 12.68
CA LYS A 314 -1.63 -28.69 11.91
C LYS A 314 -1.63 -29.96 11.10
N THR A 315 -2.82 -30.53 10.93
CA THR A 315 -3.06 -31.56 9.93
C THR A 315 -3.20 -30.94 8.54
N GLN A 316 -2.98 -31.76 7.50
CA GLN A 316 -3.19 -31.32 6.12
C GLN A 316 -4.65 -30.94 5.86
N ALA A 317 -5.62 -31.64 6.49
CA ALA A 317 -7.04 -31.37 6.35
C ALA A 317 -7.43 -30.01 6.93
N GLU A 318 -6.98 -29.70 8.15
CA GLU A 318 -7.21 -28.40 8.79
C GLU A 318 -6.63 -27.25 7.95
N TRP A 319 -5.42 -27.42 7.43
CA TRP A 319 -4.80 -26.43 6.56
C TRP A 319 -5.63 -26.20 5.28
N GLN A 320 -6.09 -27.26 4.63
CA GLN A 320 -6.90 -27.15 3.43
C GLN A 320 -8.21 -26.41 3.70
N ILE A 321 -8.86 -26.67 4.84
CA ILE A 321 -10.09 -25.96 5.24
C ILE A 321 -9.82 -24.47 5.37
N LEU A 322 -8.79 -24.08 6.15
CA LEU A 322 -8.46 -22.67 6.38
C LEU A 322 -8.02 -21.97 5.08
N HIS A 323 -7.16 -22.60 4.28
CA HIS A 323 -6.67 -22.03 3.03
C HIS A 323 -7.80 -21.81 2.02
N ASN A 324 -8.67 -22.82 1.84
CA ASN A 324 -9.83 -22.72 0.95
C ASN A 324 -10.85 -21.69 1.44
N HIS A 325 -11.01 -21.54 2.76
CA HIS A 325 -11.94 -20.55 3.32
C HIS A 325 -11.46 -19.12 3.08
N TYR A 326 -10.19 -18.83 3.38
CA TYR A 326 -9.62 -17.48 3.29
C TYR A 326 -8.95 -17.18 1.94
N GLY A 327 -9.11 -18.06 0.96
CA GLY A 327 -8.65 -17.87 -0.41
C GLY A 327 -7.15 -17.58 -0.52
N GLY A 328 -6.32 -18.05 0.43
CA GLY A 328 -4.89 -17.74 0.50
C GLY A 328 -4.53 -16.28 0.80
N ASN A 329 -5.44 -15.46 1.34
CA ASN A 329 -5.18 -14.06 1.67
C ASN A 329 -4.14 -13.93 2.82
N PRO A 330 -2.92 -13.41 2.56
CA PRO A 330 -1.84 -13.40 3.56
C PRO A 330 -2.18 -12.65 4.85
N LEU A 331 -2.89 -11.53 4.77
CA LEU A 331 -3.24 -10.74 5.95
C LEU A 331 -4.28 -11.48 6.80
N ILE A 332 -5.32 -12.02 6.16
CA ILE A 332 -6.36 -12.77 6.88
C ILE A 332 -5.76 -14.01 7.53
N LEU A 333 -4.91 -14.75 6.82
CA LEU A 333 -4.22 -15.90 7.39
C LEU A 333 -3.40 -15.52 8.63
N LYS A 334 -2.67 -14.39 8.63
CA LYS A 334 -1.95 -13.91 9.81
C LYS A 334 -2.87 -13.59 10.99
N ILE A 335 -4.02 -12.93 10.73
CA ILE A 335 -5.02 -12.63 11.77
C ILE A 335 -5.55 -13.94 12.39
N VAL A 336 -5.93 -14.89 11.54
CA VAL A 336 -6.47 -16.19 11.97
C VAL A 336 -5.45 -16.99 12.78
N ILE A 337 -4.20 -17.07 12.31
CA ILE A 337 -3.09 -17.71 13.03
C ILE A 337 -2.91 -17.11 14.41
N THR A 338 -2.89 -15.78 14.49
CA THR A 338 -2.76 -15.03 15.74
C THR A 338 -3.88 -15.40 16.70
N ILE A 339 -5.13 -15.43 16.23
CA ILE A 339 -6.28 -15.80 17.06
C ILE A 339 -6.25 -17.26 17.51
N ILE A 340 -5.89 -18.20 16.62
CA ILE A 340 -5.74 -19.62 16.96
C ILE A 340 -4.69 -19.79 18.05
N HIS A 341 -3.57 -19.10 17.94
CA HIS A 341 -2.51 -19.12 18.93
C HIS A 341 -3.00 -18.59 20.29
N PHE A 342 -3.53 -17.35 20.31
CA PHE A 342 -3.87 -16.66 21.56
C PHE A 342 -5.13 -17.17 22.26
N LEU A 343 -6.18 -17.53 21.51
CA LEU A 343 -7.48 -17.89 22.08
C LEU A 343 -7.72 -19.41 22.14
N PHE A 344 -7.05 -20.17 21.28
CA PHE A 344 -7.27 -21.62 21.16
C PHE A 344 -6.04 -22.45 21.49
N SER A 345 -5.00 -21.84 22.08
CA SER A 345 -3.75 -22.53 22.48
C SER A 345 -3.14 -23.31 21.32
N SER A 346 -3.12 -22.71 20.13
CA SER A 346 -2.64 -23.31 18.87
C SER A 346 -3.45 -24.51 18.36
N LYS A 347 -4.65 -24.78 18.89
CA LYS A 347 -5.52 -25.89 18.45
C LYS A 347 -6.50 -25.43 17.37
N ILE A 348 -6.30 -25.90 16.13
CA ILE A 348 -7.09 -25.47 14.97
C ILE A 348 -8.49 -26.09 14.98
N ASP A 349 -8.62 -27.36 15.35
CA ASP A 349 -9.90 -28.05 15.52
C ASP A 349 -10.88 -27.29 16.43
N LEU A 350 -10.41 -26.76 17.57
CA LEU A 350 -11.24 -25.99 18.49
C LEU A 350 -11.73 -24.66 17.89
N PHE A 351 -10.90 -24.01 17.08
CA PHE A 351 -11.28 -22.82 16.34
C PHE A 351 -12.32 -23.14 15.26
N LEU A 352 -12.07 -24.18 14.46
CA LEU A 352 -12.98 -24.62 13.40
C LEU A 352 -14.34 -25.04 13.96
N ALA A 353 -14.39 -25.64 15.16
CA ALA A 353 -15.61 -26.03 15.84
C ALA A 353 -16.53 -24.85 16.21
N GLN A 354 -16.01 -23.61 16.31
CA GLN A 354 -16.83 -22.43 16.58
C GLN A 354 -17.69 -22.03 15.37
N GLY A 355 -17.26 -22.35 14.15
CA GLY A 355 -17.95 -21.95 12.92
C GLY A 355 -17.93 -20.45 12.61
N ILE A 356 -17.28 -19.62 13.44
CA ILE A 356 -17.14 -18.17 13.22
C ILE A 356 -15.84 -17.91 12.46
N THR A 357 -15.94 -17.45 11.22
CA THR A 357 -14.77 -17.26 10.35
C THR A 357 -14.48 -15.80 9.99
N VAL A 358 -15.46 -14.90 10.18
CA VAL A 358 -15.33 -13.46 9.95
C VAL A 358 -15.55 -12.72 11.27
N PHE A 359 -14.53 -12.00 11.73
CA PHE A 359 -14.52 -11.29 13.02
C PHE A 359 -13.45 -10.20 13.03
N GLY A 360 -13.61 -9.20 13.91
CA GLY A 360 -12.62 -8.15 14.16
C GLY A 360 -12.04 -7.54 12.87
N ASP A 361 -10.71 -7.51 12.77
CA ASP A 361 -9.98 -6.95 11.63
C ASP A 361 -10.34 -7.60 10.26
N ILE A 362 -10.80 -8.87 10.25
CA ILE A 362 -11.25 -9.54 9.01
C ILE A 362 -12.55 -8.90 8.53
N TYR A 363 -13.49 -8.65 9.45
CA TYR A 363 -14.75 -7.99 9.14
C TYR A 363 -14.49 -6.58 8.61
N ASP A 364 -13.66 -5.79 9.29
CA ASP A 364 -13.34 -4.41 8.87
C ASP A 364 -12.68 -4.37 7.48
N LEU A 365 -11.80 -5.32 7.18
CA LEU A 365 -11.16 -5.43 5.87
C LEU A 365 -12.18 -5.69 4.76
N LEU A 366 -13.13 -6.62 4.99
CA LEU A 366 -14.18 -6.96 4.05
C LEU A 366 -15.20 -5.83 3.90
N ASP A 367 -15.61 -5.21 5.00
CA ASP A 367 -16.56 -4.10 5.01
C ASP A 367 -16.04 -2.91 4.22
N GLN A 368 -14.79 -2.49 4.45
CA GLN A 368 -14.16 -1.43 3.66
C GLN A 368 -14.15 -1.71 2.16
N GLN A 369 -14.11 -2.97 1.72
CA GLN A 369 -14.22 -3.33 0.31
C GLN A 369 -15.66 -3.33 -0.17
N PHE A 370 -16.55 -3.89 0.62
CA PHE A 370 -17.95 -4.03 0.27
C PHE A 370 -18.66 -2.68 0.18
N GLN A 371 -18.36 -1.73 1.08
CA GLN A 371 -18.98 -0.41 1.06
C GLN A 371 -18.62 0.43 -0.18
N ARG A 372 -17.52 0.10 -0.88
CA ARG A 372 -17.11 0.77 -2.12
C ARG A 372 -17.86 0.28 -3.36
N LEU A 373 -18.65 -0.77 -3.25
CA LEU A 373 -19.42 -1.33 -4.35
C LEU A 373 -20.67 -0.49 -4.65
N SER A 374 -21.04 -0.43 -5.92
CA SER A 374 -22.36 0.03 -6.35
C SER A 374 -23.48 -0.88 -5.82
N ASP A 375 -24.71 -0.38 -5.80
CA ASP A 375 -25.87 -1.17 -5.35
C ASP A 375 -26.09 -2.43 -6.19
N LEU A 376 -25.81 -2.35 -7.50
CA LEU A 376 -25.90 -3.51 -8.37
C LEU A 376 -24.78 -4.52 -8.10
N GLU A 377 -23.55 -4.06 -7.86
CA GLU A 377 -22.44 -4.93 -7.44
C GLU A 377 -22.76 -5.62 -6.11
N LYS A 378 -23.30 -4.89 -5.12
CA LYS A 378 -23.75 -5.47 -3.85
C LYS A 378 -24.84 -6.52 -4.07
N THR A 379 -25.85 -6.21 -4.89
CA THR A 379 -26.93 -7.15 -5.24
C THR A 379 -26.40 -8.44 -5.87
N VAL A 380 -25.42 -8.34 -6.78
CA VAL A 380 -24.78 -9.51 -7.39
C VAL A 380 -24.04 -10.35 -6.35
N ILE A 381 -23.25 -9.71 -5.48
CA ILE A 381 -22.54 -10.42 -4.41
C ILE A 381 -23.53 -11.10 -3.46
N TYR A 382 -24.60 -10.42 -3.04
CA TYR A 382 -25.67 -11.02 -2.21
C TYR A 382 -26.25 -12.27 -2.88
N SER A 383 -26.60 -12.20 -4.17
CA SER A 383 -27.15 -13.34 -4.90
C SER A 383 -26.18 -14.52 -4.92
N LEU A 384 -24.90 -14.28 -5.24
CA LEU A 384 -23.86 -15.32 -5.24
C LEU A 384 -23.61 -15.90 -3.84
N ALA A 385 -23.66 -15.06 -2.79
CA ALA A 385 -23.43 -15.46 -1.42
C ALA A 385 -24.58 -16.32 -0.86
N ILE A 386 -25.83 -15.95 -1.13
CA ILE A 386 -27.03 -16.68 -0.68
C ILE A 386 -27.10 -18.07 -1.31
N HIS A 387 -26.81 -18.18 -2.61
CA HIS A 387 -26.91 -19.46 -3.31
C HIS A 387 -25.75 -20.42 -3.03
N ARG A 388 -24.62 -19.92 -2.50
CA ARG A 388 -23.41 -20.66 -2.08
C ARG A 388 -22.74 -21.57 -3.14
N GLN A 389 -23.36 -21.77 -4.30
CA GLN A 389 -22.84 -22.50 -5.46
C GLN A 389 -22.49 -21.53 -6.60
N PRO A 390 -21.52 -21.89 -7.47
CA PRO A 390 -21.26 -21.15 -8.70
C PRO A 390 -22.54 -21.00 -9.55
N LEU A 391 -22.76 -19.81 -10.12
CA LEU A 391 -23.93 -19.51 -10.96
C LEU A 391 -23.52 -19.08 -12.36
N PHE A 392 -24.27 -19.54 -13.36
CA PHE A 392 -24.11 -19.04 -14.73
C PHE A 392 -24.93 -17.77 -14.97
N MET A 393 -24.59 -17.07 -16.05
CA MET A 393 -25.22 -15.82 -16.46
C MET A 393 -26.77 -15.88 -16.51
N PRO A 394 -27.41 -16.91 -17.11
CA PRO A 394 -28.88 -17.00 -17.15
C PRO A 394 -29.51 -17.25 -15.77
N GLU A 395 -28.80 -17.91 -14.86
CA GLU A 395 -29.27 -18.17 -13.50
C GLU A 395 -29.20 -16.90 -12.67
N LEU A 396 -28.11 -16.15 -12.79
CA LEU A 396 -27.90 -14.90 -12.08
C LEU A 396 -28.96 -13.86 -12.46
N VAL A 397 -29.32 -13.75 -13.75
CA VAL A 397 -30.41 -12.86 -14.22
C VAL A 397 -31.74 -13.22 -13.57
N ARG A 398 -32.05 -14.52 -13.42
CA ARG A 398 -33.31 -14.97 -12.79
C ARG A 398 -33.34 -14.80 -11.27
N LYS A 399 -32.16 -14.83 -10.63
CA LYS A 399 -32.00 -14.81 -9.17
C LYS A 399 -31.84 -13.39 -8.60
N ILE A 400 -31.56 -12.41 -9.45
CA ILE A 400 -31.55 -10.99 -9.06
C ILE A 400 -32.99 -10.48 -9.06
N ILE A 401 -33.43 -9.96 -7.92
CA ILE A 401 -34.82 -9.52 -7.69
C ILE A 401 -35.17 -8.29 -8.54
N SER A 402 -34.20 -7.40 -8.79
CA SER A 402 -34.42 -6.18 -9.57
C SER A 402 -34.24 -6.42 -11.09
N PRO A 403 -35.04 -5.75 -11.95
CA PRO A 403 -34.86 -5.85 -13.39
C PRO A 403 -33.48 -5.32 -13.79
N VAL A 404 -32.61 -6.21 -14.23
CA VAL A 404 -31.25 -5.90 -14.69
C VAL A 404 -31.07 -6.34 -16.13
N THR A 405 -30.51 -5.47 -16.96
CA THR A 405 -30.15 -5.83 -18.34
C THR A 405 -28.89 -6.69 -18.34
N SER A 406 -28.79 -7.64 -19.27
CA SER A 406 -27.58 -8.47 -19.44
C SER A 406 -26.33 -7.62 -19.64
N GLN A 407 -26.44 -6.46 -20.29
CA GLN A 407 -25.34 -5.52 -20.50
C GLN A 407 -24.83 -4.93 -19.18
N ASN A 408 -25.72 -4.48 -18.31
CA ASN A 408 -25.35 -3.93 -17.00
C ASN A 408 -24.75 -5.02 -16.11
N LEU A 409 -25.33 -6.21 -16.12
CA LEU A 409 -24.83 -7.33 -15.32
C LEU A 409 -23.45 -7.82 -15.80
N LEU A 410 -23.19 -7.84 -17.11
CA LEU A 410 -21.87 -8.15 -17.65
C LEU A 410 -20.82 -7.14 -17.20
N LYS A 411 -21.15 -5.83 -17.25
CA LYS A 411 -20.27 -4.77 -16.76
C LYS A 411 -19.99 -4.93 -15.26
N THR A 412 -21.02 -5.23 -14.47
CA THR A 412 -20.90 -5.48 -13.03
C THR A 412 -19.99 -6.66 -12.72
N LEU A 413 -20.17 -7.80 -13.40
CA LEU A 413 -19.31 -8.97 -13.21
C LEU A 413 -17.86 -8.68 -13.61
N ALA A 414 -17.64 -7.95 -14.70
CA ALA A 414 -16.30 -7.53 -15.10
C ALA A 414 -15.62 -6.67 -14.03
N ASN A 415 -16.32 -5.69 -13.46
CA ASN A 415 -15.79 -4.85 -12.38
C ASN A 415 -15.47 -5.66 -11.12
N LEU A 416 -16.39 -6.53 -10.70
CA LEU A 416 -16.20 -7.40 -9.54
C LEU A 416 -14.99 -8.32 -9.70
N LYS A 417 -14.78 -8.84 -10.91
CA LYS A 417 -13.61 -9.67 -11.25
C LYS A 417 -12.31 -8.87 -11.13
N LEU A 418 -12.28 -7.64 -11.65
CA LEU A 418 -11.11 -6.76 -11.54
C LEU A 418 -10.79 -6.38 -10.08
N ARG A 419 -11.81 -6.26 -9.24
CA ARG A 419 -11.67 -6.06 -7.78
C ARG A 419 -11.29 -7.33 -7.02
N SER A 420 -11.18 -8.48 -7.71
CA SER A 420 -10.93 -9.80 -7.10
C SER A 420 -11.97 -10.19 -6.05
N LEU A 421 -13.22 -9.75 -6.22
CA LEU A 421 -14.33 -10.08 -5.31
C LEU A 421 -15.17 -11.27 -5.81
N ILE A 422 -15.03 -11.62 -7.10
CA ILE A 422 -15.62 -12.83 -7.67
C ILE A 422 -14.56 -13.65 -8.38
N GLU A 423 -14.82 -14.95 -8.44
CA GLU A 423 -14.11 -15.92 -9.24
C GLU A 423 -14.97 -16.30 -10.46
N CYS A 424 -14.31 -16.51 -11.60
CA CYS A 424 -14.96 -17.00 -12.81
C CYS A 424 -14.21 -18.26 -13.21
N ASN A 425 -14.85 -19.42 -13.04
CA ASN A 425 -14.31 -20.72 -13.39
C ASN A 425 -15.23 -21.40 -14.42
N SER A 426 -14.92 -22.66 -14.77
CA SER A 426 -15.76 -23.48 -15.66
C SER A 426 -17.17 -23.69 -15.12
N ASP A 427 -17.34 -23.63 -13.81
CA ASP A 427 -18.57 -23.99 -13.11
C ASP A 427 -19.48 -22.77 -12.89
N GLY A 428 -18.99 -21.56 -13.19
CA GLY A 428 -19.74 -20.32 -13.15
C GLY A 428 -19.05 -19.19 -12.40
N PHE A 429 -19.86 -18.23 -11.95
CA PHE A 429 -19.45 -17.11 -11.11
C PHE A 429 -19.64 -17.48 -9.65
N THR A 430 -18.65 -17.22 -8.80
CA THR A 430 -18.78 -17.39 -7.35
C THR A 430 -18.02 -16.30 -6.60
N VAL A 431 -18.27 -16.20 -5.30
CA VAL A 431 -17.55 -15.29 -4.38
C VAL A 431 -16.69 -16.12 -3.42
N GLN A 432 -15.64 -15.53 -2.87
CA GLN A 432 -14.80 -16.19 -1.87
C GLN A 432 -15.58 -16.50 -0.59
N ASN A 433 -15.19 -17.55 0.13
CA ASN A 433 -15.98 -18.05 1.27
C ASN A 433 -16.04 -17.07 2.44
N ASP A 434 -14.93 -16.38 2.73
CA ASP A 434 -14.89 -15.28 3.70
C ASP A 434 -15.88 -14.16 3.35
N LEU A 435 -15.98 -13.78 2.08
CA LEU A 435 -16.95 -12.79 1.61
C LEU A 435 -18.38 -13.31 1.68
N LYS A 436 -18.63 -14.61 1.40
CA LYS A 436 -19.95 -15.23 1.61
C LYS A 436 -20.41 -15.09 3.05
N GLU A 437 -19.53 -15.41 4.00
CA GLU A 437 -19.86 -15.35 5.43
C GLU A 437 -20.06 -13.91 5.91
N TYR A 438 -19.20 -12.98 5.49
CA TYR A 438 -19.39 -11.55 5.77
C TYR A 438 -20.75 -11.06 5.28
N VAL A 439 -21.10 -11.29 4.01
CA VAL A 439 -22.37 -10.81 3.44
C VAL A 439 -23.58 -11.51 4.07
N THR A 440 -23.47 -12.80 4.40
CA THR A 440 -24.54 -13.54 5.07
C THR A 440 -24.78 -13.03 6.49
N SER A 441 -23.73 -12.57 7.19
CA SER A 441 -23.87 -11.99 8.54
C SER A 441 -24.66 -10.68 8.53
N GLN A 442 -24.53 -9.86 7.48
CA GLN A 442 -25.29 -8.60 7.31
C GLN A 442 -26.80 -8.83 7.11
N LEU A 443 -27.19 -10.00 6.60
CA LEU A 443 -28.60 -10.34 6.37
C LEU A 443 -29.30 -10.84 7.65
N LYS A 444 -28.53 -11.21 8.68
CA LYS A 444 -29.02 -11.74 9.96
C LYS A 444 -29.12 -10.67 11.05
N SER A 445 -28.41 -9.56 10.87
CA SER A 445 -28.50 -8.32 11.67
C SER A 445 -29.63 -7.44 11.18
#